data_AF-A0A7N4PYD6-F1
#
_entry.id   AF-A0A7N4PYD6-F1
#
_cell.length_a   1.000
_cell.length_b   1.000
_cell.length_c   1.000
_cell.angle_alpha   90.00
_cell.angle_beta   90.00
_cell.angle_gamma   90.00
#
_symmetry.space_group_name_H-M   'P 1'
#
loop_
_entity.id
_entity.type
_entity.pdbx_description
1 polymer ?
#
loop_
_entity_poly.entity_id
_entity_poly.type
_entity_poly.pdbx_seq_one_letter_code
_entity_poly.pdbx_strand_id
1 'polypeptide(L)'
;MEIFYLRASFWLLLAGCVVSDNPESYHTNLSDPVDDLTTFRGTEPSLPFTTHRPTSLVLPSNGSMRNYCPQQTKITSAFKYINTVISCAIFIVGMVGNATLLRIIYQNKCMRNGPNALIASLALGDLIYIVIDIPINVFKLLAQRWPFEQNEFGVFLCKLFPFLQKASVGITVLNLCALSVDRYRAVASWSRVQGIGIPLITAIEIVSIWILSFVLAIPEAIGFVMVPFEYKGKEHKTCMLNPTNKFMEFYRDAKDWWLFGFYFCVPLACTAIFYTLMTCEMLNRRNGSLRIALSEHLKQRREVAKTVFCLVVIFALCWFPLHLSRILKKTVYNERDMNRCELLSFLLLMDYISINLATMNSCINPIALYFVSKKFKNCFQSCLCCCCYQSKSLMTSVPMNGTSFQWKTHEQNHHNTDRSSHKDSIN
;
A
#
# COMPACT_ATOMS: atom_id res chain seq x y z
N MET A 1 1.12 -24.95 -8.11
CA MET A 1 1.88 -24.58 -6.89
C MET A 1 3.32 -24.22 -7.23
N GLU A 2 3.97 -24.95 -8.14
CA GLU A 2 5.34 -24.60 -8.60
C GLU A 2 5.43 -23.32 -9.45
N ILE A 3 4.45 -23.03 -10.30
CA ILE A 3 4.47 -21.84 -11.17
C ILE A 3 4.42 -20.51 -10.38
N PHE A 4 3.85 -20.51 -9.17
CA PHE A 4 3.76 -19.31 -8.32
C PHE A 4 5.04 -19.10 -7.51
N TYR A 5 5.66 -20.19 -7.03
CA TYR A 5 6.99 -20.14 -6.41
C TYR A 5 8.06 -19.78 -7.45
N LEU A 6 8.02 -20.33 -8.67
CA LEU A 6 8.97 -20.00 -9.73
C LEU A 6 8.90 -18.52 -10.12
N ARG A 7 7.70 -17.93 -10.12
CA ARG A 7 7.51 -16.48 -10.38
C ARG A 7 8.00 -15.62 -9.22
N ALA A 8 7.72 -15.98 -7.98
CA ALA A 8 8.25 -15.25 -6.82
C ALA A 8 9.77 -15.35 -6.71
N SER A 9 10.35 -16.52 -7.00
CA SER A 9 11.80 -16.73 -7.07
C SER A 9 12.44 -15.96 -8.23
N PHE A 10 11.77 -15.86 -9.39
CA PHE A 10 12.24 -15.05 -10.52
C PHE A 10 12.31 -13.55 -10.17
N TRP A 11 11.33 -13.03 -9.41
CA TRP A 11 11.37 -11.65 -8.93
C TRP A 11 12.40 -11.41 -7.81
N LEU A 12 12.62 -12.40 -6.94
CA LEU A 12 13.68 -12.36 -5.91
C LEU A 12 15.08 -12.47 -6.53
N LEU A 13 15.26 -13.25 -7.60
CA LEU A 13 16.50 -13.35 -8.36
C LEU A 13 16.77 -12.06 -9.15
N LEU A 14 15.75 -11.41 -9.72
CA LEU A 14 15.90 -10.08 -10.32
C LEU A 14 16.30 -9.02 -9.29
N ALA A 15 15.74 -9.06 -8.08
CA ALA A 15 16.17 -8.18 -6.99
C ALA A 15 17.59 -8.49 -6.49
N GLY A 16 17.97 -9.77 -6.46
CA GLY A 16 19.31 -10.22 -6.05
C GLY A 16 20.41 -9.92 -7.08
N CYS A 17 20.14 -10.08 -8.37
CA CYS A 17 21.11 -9.77 -9.43
C CYS A 17 21.38 -8.26 -9.55
N VAL A 18 20.41 -7.40 -9.25
CA VAL A 18 20.59 -5.93 -9.26
C VAL A 18 21.42 -5.44 -8.06
N VAL A 19 21.55 -6.22 -6.99
CA VAL A 19 22.37 -5.89 -5.81
C VAL A 19 23.83 -6.34 -5.99
N SER A 20 24.14 -7.21 -6.97
CA SER A 20 25.49 -7.75 -7.17
C SER A 20 26.39 -6.93 -8.12
N ASP A 21 25.90 -5.86 -8.75
CA ASP A 21 26.75 -4.94 -9.52
C ASP A 21 27.44 -3.97 -8.57
N ASN A 22 28.54 -4.43 -7.99
CA ASN A 22 29.48 -3.62 -7.23
C ASN A 22 30.27 -2.72 -8.22
N PRO A 23 30.32 -1.39 -8.04
CA PRO A 23 31.12 -0.51 -8.89
C PRO A 23 32.51 -0.36 -8.27
N GLU A 24 33.37 -1.36 -8.43
CA GLU A 24 34.81 -1.20 -8.21
C GLU A 24 35.57 -1.47 -9.50
N SER A 25 36.58 -0.62 -9.72
CA SER A 25 37.50 -0.59 -10.87
C SER A 25 37.06 0.28 -12.04
N TYR A 26 37.40 1.57 -12.00
CA TYR A 26 38.23 2.24 -13.02
C TYR A 26 38.60 3.64 -12.49
N HIS A 27 39.61 3.69 -11.62
CA HIS A 27 40.39 4.90 -11.36
C HIS A 27 41.87 4.54 -11.54
N THR A 28 42.43 4.94 -12.67
CA THR A 28 43.86 5.23 -12.78
C THR A 28 43.99 6.57 -13.46
N ASN A 29 44.33 7.57 -12.65
CA ASN A 29 44.90 8.84 -13.09
C ASN A 29 46.28 8.57 -13.72
N LEU A 30 46.61 9.27 -14.80
CA LEU A 30 47.98 9.69 -15.03
C LEU A 30 47.97 11.05 -15.76
N SER A 31 48.68 12.00 -15.18
CA SER A 31 48.84 13.38 -15.62
C SER A 31 50.18 13.55 -16.37
N ASP A 32 50.12 14.34 -17.45
CA ASP A 32 51.15 15.22 -18.05
C ASP A 32 52.41 14.63 -18.74
N PRO A 33 53.15 15.38 -19.61
CA PRO A 33 52.82 16.57 -20.44
C PRO A 33 53.39 16.52 -21.92
N VAL A 34 52.96 17.50 -22.75
CA VAL A 34 53.66 18.23 -23.85
C VAL A 34 54.46 17.46 -24.94
N ASP A 35 54.10 17.66 -26.21
CA ASP A 35 55.02 18.17 -27.26
C ASP A 35 54.34 18.48 -28.61
N ASP A 36 54.78 19.60 -29.20
CA ASP A 36 54.52 20.08 -30.57
C ASP A 36 54.96 19.09 -31.65
N LEU A 37 54.20 18.93 -32.75
CA LEU A 37 54.75 19.02 -34.11
C LEU A 37 53.69 19.11 -35.21
N THR A 38 54.13 19.79 -36.25
CA THR A 38 53.48 20.41 -37.41
C THR A 38 53.00 19.48 -38.54
N THR A 39 52.09 20.04 -39.34
CA THR A 39 51.95 19.91 -40.82
C THR A 39 51.63 18.55 -41.44
N PHE A 40 50.50 18.46 -42.14
CA PHE A 40 50.53 18.01 -43.55
C PHE A 40 49.37 18.61 -44.38
N ARG A 41 49.73 18.90 -45.63
CA ARG A 41 49.08 19.72 -46.65
C ARG A 41 48.28 18.80 -47.59
N GLY A 42 47.08 19.20 -47.99
CA GLY A 42 46.30 18.52 -49.03
C GLY A 42 45.29 19.49 -49.67
N THR A 43 45.58 19.89 -50.91
CA THR A 43 44.93 20.90 -51.75
C THR A 43 43.83 20.31 -52.64
N GLU A 44 42.62 20.91 -52.58
CA GLU A 44 41.66 21.26 -53.67
C GLU A 44 41.07 20.20 -54.65
N PRO A 45 39.94 20.44 -55.38
CA PRO A 45 39.33 21.74 -55.74
C PRO A 45 37.79 21.91 -55.66
N SER A 46 37.42 23.17 -55.85
CA SER A 46 36.15 23.90 -55.91
C SER A 46 35.00 23.41 -56.83
N LEU A 47 33.75 23.74 -56.42
CA LEU A 47 32.67 24.12 -57.34
C LEU A 47 31.75 25.19 -56.69
N PRO A 48 31.34 26.25 -57.42
CA PRO A 48 30.70 27.42 -56.83
C PRO A 48 29.16 27.35 -56.91
N PHE A 49 28.48 27.76 -55.85
CA PHE A 49 27.11 28.25 -55.98
C PHE A 49 26.85 29.37 -54.97
N THR A 50 26.96 30.60 -55.46
CA THR A 50 26.40 31.80 -54.83
C THR A 50 24.88 31.71 -54.81
N THR A 51 24.25 31.98 -53.66
CA THR A 51 23.24 33.06 -53.55
C THR A 51 22.67 33.21 -52.12
N HIS A 52 22.55 34.49 -51.72
CA HIS A 52 21.69 35.08 -50.68
C HIS A 52 22.05 34.95 -49.18
N ARG A 53 22.53 36.08 -48.64
CA ARG A 53 22.38 36.51 -47.24
C ARG A 53 20.98 37.14 -47.08
N PRO A 54 20.27 36.87 -45.97
CA PRO A 54 19.93 37.96 -45.04
C PRO A 54 20.13 37.53 -43.57
N THR A 55 20.90 38.28 -42.79
CA THR A 55 20.42 39.23 -41.75
C THR A 55 19.84 38.55 -40.51
N SER A 56 20.66 38.52 -39.44
CA SER A 56 20.32 38.50 -38.01
C SER A 56 19.13 37.66 -37.53
N LEU A 57 19.44 36.50 -36.91
CA LEU A 57 18.58 35.92 -35.89
C LEU A 57 19.38 35.84 -34.58
N VAL A 58 19.09 36.81 -33.72
CA VAL A 58 19.47 36.86 -32.31
C VAL A 58 19.06 35.53 -31.66
N LEU A 59 20.03 34.77 -31.15
CA LEU A 59 19.78 33.62 -30.29
C LEU A 59 19.10 34.13 -29.00
N PRO A 60 17.90 33.64 -28.61
CA PRO A 60 17.38 33.92 -27.28
C PRO A 60 18.23 33.17 -26.25
N SER A 61 19.01 33.97 -25.52
CA SER A 61 19.77 33.60 -24.33
C SER A 61 18.86 33.15 -23.19
N ASN A 62 19.33 32.13 -22.45
CA ASN A 62 19.11 31.94 -21.00
C ASN A 62 17.68 31.84 -20.46
N GLY A 63 16.89 30.87 -20.94
CA GLY A 63 15.58 30.56 -20.36
C GLY A 63 15.52 29.33 -19.44
N SER A 64 16.38 28.31 -19.61
CA SER A 64 16.15 26.98 -19.00
C SER A 64 16.89 26.71 -17.68
N MET A 65 17.79 27.61 -17.25
CA MET A 65 18.76 27.33 -16.18
C MET A 65 18.30 27.69 -14.75
N ARG A 66 17.00 27.93 -14.52
CA ARG A 66 16.47 28.39 -13.22
C ARG A 66 15.63 27.37 -12.43
N ASN A 67 15.33 26.20 -12.99
CA ASN A 67 14.36 25.28 -12.38
C ASN A 67 14.96 24.19 -11.49
N TYR A 68 16.29 24.11 -11.38
CA TYR A 68 16.93 23.08 -10.56
C TYR A 68 17.59 23.67 -9.31
N CYS A 69 17.58 22.88 -8.23
CA CYS A 69 18.36 23.18 -7.05
C CYS A 69 19.85 22.92 -7.34
N PRO A 70 20.72 23.94 -7.28
CA PRO A 70 22.14 23.78 -7.53
C PRO A 70 22.85 23.02 -6.40
N GLN A 71 22.28 23.04 -5.18
CA GLN A 71 22.75 22.21 -4.07
C GLN A 71 22.16 20.81 -4.15
N GLN A 72 23.05 19.81 -4.02
CA GLN A 72 22.66 18.41 -3.88
C GLN A 72 21.78 18.27 -2.64
N THR A 73 20.59 17.69 -2.81
CA THR A 73 19.71 17.38 -1.69
C THR A 73 20.48 16.50 -0.71
N LYS A 74 20.61 16.96 0.54
CA LYS A 74 21.37 16.26 1.59
C LYS A 74 20.59 15.05 2.11
N ILE A 75 20.30 14.08 1.25
CA ILE A 75 19.86 12.76 1.70
C ILE A 75 21.11 12.01 2.15
N THR A 76 21.33 11.95 3.46
CA THR A 76 22.50 11.26 4.03
C THR A 76 22.46 9.78 3.66
N SER A 77 23.64 9.18 3.43
CA SER A 77 23.74 7.73 3.18
C SER A 77 23.12 6.91 4.31
N ALA A 78 23.21 7.41 5.54
CA ALA A 78 22.53 6.84 6.70
C ALA A 78 21.01 6.77 6.53
N PHE A 79 20.37 7.86 6.07
CA PHE A 79 18.93 7.87 5.80
C PHE A 79 18.56 6.85 4.72
N LYS A 80 19.33 6.78 3.62
CA LYS A 80 19.08 5.80 2.56
C LYS A 80 19.10 4.37 3.09
N TYR A 81 20.11 4.05 3.90
CA TYR A 81 20.26 2.71 4.49
C TYR A 81 19.10 2.39 5.45
N ILE A 82 18.80 3.29 6.39
CA ILE A 82 17.71 3.11 7.37
C ILE A 82 16.37 2.94 6.66
N ASN A 83 16.05 3.81 5.70
CA ASN A 83 14.80 3.77 4.97
C ASN A 83 14.67 2.46 4.16
N THR A 84 15.74 2.01 3.51
CA THR A 84 15.75 0.75 2.77
C THR A 84 15.52 -0.45 3.68
N VAL A 85 16.18 -0.52 4.84
CA VAL A 85 15.98 -1.61 5.82
C VAL A 85 14.52 -1.65 6.30
N ILE A 86 13.94 -0.50 6.63
CA ILE A 86 12.53 -0.39 7.02
C ILE A 86 11.62 -0.86 5.88
N SER A 87 11.84 -0.38 4.66
CA SER A 87 11.08 -0.78 3.48
C SER A 87 11.15 -2.30 3.23
N CYS A 88 12.32 -2.91 3.37
CA CYS A 88 12.47 -4.36 3.23
C CYS A 88 11.71 -5.13 4.32
N ALA A 89 11.73 -4.67 5.57
CA ALA A 89 10.97 -5.28 6.66
C ALA A 89 9.44 -5.19 6.40
N ILE A 90 8.96 -4.02 5.98
CA ILE A 90 7.55 -3.80 5.59
C ILE A 90 7.18 -4.74 4.44
N PHE A 91 8.03 -4.86 3.41
CA PHE A 91 7.79 -5.75 2.29
C PHE A 91 7.60 -7.21 2.72
N ILE A 92 8.52 -7.74 3.53
CA ILE A 92 8.47 -9.13 4.00
C ILE A 92 7.22 -9.37 4.85
N VAL A 93 6.99 -8.52 5.85
CA VAL A 93 5.83 -8.65 6.76
C VAL A 93 4.52 -8.53 5.99
N GLY A 94 4.41 -7.55 5.10
CA GLY A 94 3.22 -7.31 4.29
C GLY A 94 2.92 -8.45 3.33
N MET A 95 3.94 -8.97 2.64
CA MET A 95 3.80 -10.12 1.74
C MET A 95 3.36 -11.37 2.49
N VAL A 96 4.07 -11.74 3.56
CA VAL A 96 3.77 -12.95 4.34
C VAL A 96 2.40 -12.83 5.01
N GLY A 97 2.09 -11.69 5.62
CA GLY A 97 0.83 -11.45 6.33
C GLY A 97 -0.38 -11.55 5.40
N ASN A 98 -0.38 -10.79 4.31
CA ASN A 98 -1.52 -10.75 3.39
C ASN A 98 -1.67 -12.06 2.58
N ALA A 99 -0.57 -12.70 2.17
CA ALA A 99 -0.63 -14.00 1.50
C ALA A 99 -1.17 -15.09 2.45
N THR A 100 -0.74 -15.09 3.72
CA THR A 100 -1.26 -16.02 4.74
C THR A 100 -2.73 -15.78 5.01
N LEU A 101 -3.16 -14.53 5.09
CA LEU A 101 -4.58 -14.17 5.27
C LEU A 101 -5.46 -14.69 4.12
N LEU A 102 -5.02 -14.50 2.87
CA LEU A 102 -5.70 -15.05 1.69
C LEU A 102 -5.73 -16.59 1.74
N ARG A 103 -4.61 -17.23 2.09
CA ARG A 103 -4.52 -18.69 2.23
C ARG A 103 -5.50 -19.22 3.27
N ILE A 104 -5.60 -18.58 4.44
CA ILE A 104 -6.52 -18.98 5.52
C ILE A 104 -7.97 -18.95 5.03
N ILE A 105 -8.38 -17.85 4.38
CA ILE A 105 -9.76 -17.69 3.89
C ILE A 105 -10.04 -18.68 2.75
N TYR A 106 -9.06 -18.91 1.86
CA TYR A 106 -9.19 -19.87 0.79
C TYR A 106 -9.30 -21.31 1.32
N GLN A 107 -8.45 -21.75 2.24
CA GLN A 107 -8.43 -23.15 2.70
C GLN A 107 -9.62 -23.51 3.61
N ASN A 108 -10.09 -22.58 4.44
CA ASN A 108 -11.13 -22.85 5.42
C ASN A 108 -12.52 -22.49 4.89
N LYS A 109 -13.32 -23.51 4.50
CA LYS A 109 -14.70 -23.29 4.02
C LYS A 109 -15.57 -22.51 5.03
N CYS A 110 -15.36 -22.72 6.33
CA CYS A 110 -16.06 -22.02 7.41
C CYS A 110 -15.68 -20.53 7.56
N MET A 111 -14.64 -20.07 6.85
CA MET A 111 -14.21 -18.68 6.77
C MET A 111 -14.72 -17.97 5.51
N ARG A 112 -15.38 -18.68 4.58
CA ARG A 112 -15.87 -18.10 3.33
C ARG A 112 -17.27 -17.50 3.52
N ASN A 113 -17.30 -16.30 4.09
CA ASN A 113 -18.51 -15.50 4.27
C ASN A 113 -18.30 -14.08 3.71
N GLY A 114 -19.37 -13.29 3.61
CA GLY A 114 -19.32 -11.94 3.03
C GLY A 114 -18.21 -11.04 3.62
N PRO A 115 -18.18 -10.81 4.95
CA PRO A 115 -17.15 -9.96 5.58
C PRO A 115 -15.72 -10.45 5.33
N ASN A 116 -15.49 -11.76 5.37
CA ASN A 116 -14.17 -12.32 5.10
C ASN A 116 -13.79 -12.24 3.61
N ALA A 117 -14.77 -12.18 2.70
CA ALA A 117 -14.52 -11.92 1.28
C ALA A 117 -14.09 -10.46 1.04
N LEU A 118 -14.65 -9.50 1.79
CA LEU A 118 -14.17 -8.10 1.79
C LEU A 118 -12.73 -8.00 2.34
N ILE A 119 -12.43 -8.74 3.42
CA ILE A 119 -11.06 -8.84 3.96
C ILE A 119 -10.11 -9.47 2.92
N ALA A 120 -10.54 -10.47 2.16
CA ALA A 120 -9.75 -11.05 1.08
C ALA A 120 -9.52 -10.04 -0.06
N SER A 121 -10.53 -9.27 -0.45
CA SER A 121 -10.42 -8.19 -1.43
C SER A 121 -9.40 -7.14 -1.00
N LEU A 122 -9.45 -6.73 0.28
CA LEU A 122 -8.48 -5.82 0.90
C LEU A 122 -7.06 -6.39 0.84
N ALA A 123 -6.86 -7.63 1.28
CA ALA A 123 -5.55 -8.30 1.27
C ALA A 123 -4.95 -8.43 -0.14
N LEU A 124 -5.78 -8.63 -1.17
CA LEU A 124 -5.34 -8.65 -2.56
C LEU A 124 -4.89 -7.26 -3.04
N GLY A 125 -5.63 -6.21 -2.70
CA GLY A 125 -5.22 -4.82 -2.97
C GLY A 125 -3.92 -4.45 -2.27
N ASP A 126 -3.78 -4.83 -1.00
CA ASP A 126 -2.56 -4.61 -0.21
C ASP A 126 -1.33 -5.29 -0.83
N LEU A 127 -1.47 -6.54 -1.31
CA LEU A 127 -0.38 -7.22 -2.01
C LEU A 127 0.03 -6.51 -3.29
N ILE A 128 -0.93 -6.07 -4.11
CA ILE A 128 -0.64 -5.33 -5.35
C ILE A 128 0.10 -4.03 -5.01
N TYR A 129 -0.36 -3.30 -3.98
CA TYR A 129 0.29 -2.06 -3.52
C TYR A 129 1.72 -2.32 -3.07
N ILE A 130 1.95 -3.26 -2.15
CA ILE A 130 3.27 -3.57 -1.58
C ILE A 130 4.26 -4.01 -2.67
N VAL A 131 3.84 -4.88 -3.59
CA VAL A 131 4.69 -5.42 -4.66
C VAL A 131 5.16 -4.34 -5.62
N ILE A 132 4.36 -3.30 -5.84
CA ILE A 132 4.66 -2.23 -6.79
C ILE A 132 5.37 -1.07 -6.09
N ASP A 133 4.83 -0.61 -4.96
CA ASP A 133 5.27 0.60 -4.28
C ASP A 133 6.70 0.46 -3.73
N ILE A 134 6.98 -0.60 -2.96
CA ILE A 134 8.26 -0.70 -2.24
C ILE A 134 9.45 -0.82 -3.20
N PRO A 135 9.48 -1.76 -4.16
CA PRO A 135 10.66 -1.91 -5.03
C PRO A 135 10.95 -0.65 -5.84
N ILE A 136 9.91 0.04 -6.32
CA ILE A 136 10.07 1.28 -7.10
C ILE A 136 10.62 2.41 -6.22
N ASN A 137 10.08 2.59 -5.02
CA ASN A 137 10.51 3.67 -4.14
C ASN A 137 11.93 3.43 -3.60
N VAL A 138 12.28 2.20 -3.24
CA VAL A 138 13.65 1.83 -2.83
C VAL A 138 14.62 2.05 -3.98
N PHE A 139 14.28 1.61 -5.20
CA PHE A 139 15.13 1.84 -6.36
C PHE A 139 15.32 3.34 -6.64
N LYS A 140 14.24 4.13 -6.62
CA LYS A 140 14.32 5.59 -6.77
C LYS A 140 15.21 6.24 -5.71
N LEU A 141 15.14 5.76 -4.46
CA LEU A 141 15.97 6.27 -3.37
C LEU A 141 17.45 5.96 -3.57
N LEU A 142 17.78 4.73 -3.97
CA LEU A 142 19.17 4.27 -4.10
C LEU A 142 19.82 4.75 -5.39
N ALA A 143 19.18 4.48 -6.53
CA ALA A 143 19.72 4.73 -7.86
C ALA A 143 19.41 6.14 -8.39
N GLN A 144 18.52 6.90 -7.74
CA GLN A 144 18.12 8.27 -8.14
C GLN A 144 17.65 8.38 -9.60
N ARG A 145 17.21 7.26 -10.19
CA ARG A 145 16.72 7.16 -11.57
C ARG A 145 15.49 6.26 -11.64
N TRP A 146 14.82 6.26 -12.78
CA TRP A 146 13.72 5.32 -13.02
C TRP A 146 14.28 3.92 -13.37
N PRO A 147 13.80 2.83 -12.75
CA PRO A 147 14.37 1.49 -12.94
C PRO A 147 14.33 0.99 -14.39
N PHE A 148 13.32 1.39 -15.15
CA PHE A 148 13.09 0.91 -16.51
C PHE A 148 13.35 1.99 -17.57
N GLU A 149 14.22 2.95 -17.28
CA GLU A 149 14.55 4.05 -18.18
C GLU A 149 15.11 3.57 -19.54
N GLN A 150 15.89 2.50 -19.53
CA GLN A 150 16.60 1.97 -20.72
C GLN A 150 15.77 0.96 -21.51
N ASN A 151 14.64 0.49 -20.98
CA ASN A 151 13.82 -0.53 -21.63
C ASN A 151 12.73 0.13 -22.48
N GLU A 152 12.42 -0.43 -23.65
CA GLU A 152 11.28 -0.02 -24.48
C GLU A 152 9.94 -0.08 -23.72
N PHE A 153 9.82 -0.99 -22.75
CA PHE A 153 8.67 -1.11 -21.86
C PHE A 153 8.59 -0.01 -20.77
N GLY A 154 9.59 0.85 -20.65
CA GLY A 154 9.70 1.87 -19.60
C GLY A 154 8.53 2.86 -19.58
N VAL A 155 8.05 3.26 -20.76
CA VAL A 155 6.89 4.17 -20.91
C VAL A 155 5.61 3.50 -20.43
N PHE A 156 5.39 2.24 -20.81
CA PHE A 156 4.23 1.47 -20.37
C PHE A 156 4.21 1.31 -18.84
N LEU A 157 5.35 0.94 -18.25
CA LEU A 157 5.49 0.78 -16.80
C LEU A 157 5.35 2.11 -16.05
N CYS A 158 5.81 3.21 -16.63
CA CYS A 158 5.63 4.55 -16.07
C CYS A 158 4.14 4.93 -15.94
N LYS A 159 3.28 4.44 -16.85
CA LYS A 159 1.83 4.63 -16.76
C LYS A 159 1.16 3.61 -15.84
N LEU A 160 1.57 2.34 -15.93
CA LEU A 160 0.96 1.23 -15.22
C LEU A 160 1.18 1.30 -13.70
N PHE A 161 2.39 1.64 -13.24
CA PHE A 161 2.70 1.58 -11.81
C PHE A 161 1.96 2.63 -10.97
N PRO A 162 1.93 3.94 -11.34
CA PRO A 162 1.13 4.93 -10.62
C PRO A 162 -0.37 4.60 -10.66
N PHE A 163 -0.87 4.08 -11.78
CA PHE A 163 -2.24 3.60 -11.92
C PHE A 163 -2.54 2.48 -10.92
N LEU A 164 -1.73 1.41 -10.90
CA LEU A 164 -1.93 0.28 -9.99
C LEU A 164 -1.74 0.68 -8.52
N GLN A 165 -0.80 1.58 -8.22
CA GLN A 165 -0.67 2.16 -6.88
C GLN A 165 -1.98 2.82 -6.46
N LYS A 166 -2.49 3.79 -7.24
CA LYS A 166 -3.73 4.51 -6.87
C LYS A 166 -4.96 3.62 -6.84
N ALA A 167 -5.08 2.69 -7.79
CA ALA A 167 -6.13 1.69 -7.78
C ALA A 167 -6.11 0.87 -6.49
N SER A 168 -4.94 0.41 -6.04
CA SER A 168 -4.80 -0.40 -4.82
C SER A 168 -5.15 0.39 -3.56
N VAL A 169 -4.78 1.68 -3.51
CA VAL A 169 -5.24 2.57 -2.43
C VAL A 169 -6.77 2.72 -2.48
N GLY A 170 -7.35 2.84 -3.67
CA GLY A 170 -8.80 2.90 -3.88
C GLY A 170 -9.52 1.67 -3.33
N ILE A 171 -8.99 0.49 -3.67
CA ILE A 171 -9.50 -0.80 -3.18
C ILE A 171 -9.43 -0.82 -1.66
N THR A 172 -8.33 -0.36 -1.07
CA THR A 172 -8.15 -0.31 0.39
C THR A 172 -9.20 0.56 1.06
N VAL A 173 -9.33 1.82 0.64
CA VAL A 173 -10.23 2.79 1.30
C VAL A 173 -11.70 2.43 1.12
N LEU A 174 -12.10 1.94 -0.05
CA LEU A 174 -13.47 1.53 -0.31
C LEU A 174 -13.83 0.24 0.43
N ASN A 175 -12.90 -0.72 0.57
CA ASN A 175 -13.11 -1.89 1.44
C ASN A 175 -13.25 -1.49 2.92
N LEU A 176 -12.49 -0.51 3.42
CA LEU A 176 -12.65 0.00 4.79
C LEU A 176 -14.03 0.62 5.02
N CYS A 177 -14.52 1.39 4.04
CA CYS A 177 -15.89 1.91 4.04
C CYS A 177 -16.92 0.77 4.05
N ALA A 178 -16.79 -0.21 3.16
CA ALA A 178 -17.68 -1.36 3.05
C ALA A 178 -17.71 -2.19 4.35
N LEU A 179 -16.55 -2.43 4.96
CA LEU A 179 -16.44 -3.10 6.25
C LEU A 179 -17.18 -2.33 7.35
N SER A 180 -17.04 -1.00 7.39
CA SER A 180 -17.76 -0.15 8.37
C SER A 180 -19.29 -0.23 8.18
N VAL A 181 -19.76 -0.18 6.94
CA VAL A 181 -21.19 -0.37 6.59
C VAL A 181 -21.67 -1.74 7.00
N ASP A 182 -20.92 -2.79 6.69
CA ASP A 182 -21.27 -4.17 7.02
C ASP A 182 -21.35 -4.38 8.54
N ARG A 183 -20.44 -3.79 9.32
CA ARG A 183 -20.51 -3.82 10.80
C ARG A 183 -21.75 -3.13 11.33
N TYR A 184 -22.06 -1.94 10.82
CA TYR A 184 -23.28 -1.22 11.20
C TYR A 184 -24.53 -2.04 10.87
N ARG A 185 -24.63 -2.60 9.66
CA ARG A 185 -25.76 -3.43 9.23
C ARG A 185 -25.92 -4.68 10.08
N ALA A 186 -24.82 -5.33 10.46
CA ALA A 186 -24.86 -6.50 11.33
C ALA A 186 -25.43 -6.18 12.72
N VAL A 187 -25.32 -4.93 13.17
CA VAL A 187 -25.84 -4.46 14.47
C VAL A 187 -27.28 -3.99 14.35
N ALA A 188 -27.60 -3.20 13.33
CA ALA A 188 -28.93 -2.65 13.10
C ALA A 188 -29.95 -3.72 12.65
N SER A 189 -29.56 -4.64 11.78
CA SER A 189 -30.40 -5.73 11.29
C SER A 189 -30.16 -7.01 12.10
N TRP A 190 -31.16 -7.43 12.88
CA TRP A 190 -31.07 -8.62 13.73
C TRP A 190 -31.41 -9.92 12.98
N SER A 191 -31.98 -9.85 11.77
CA SER A 191 -32.51 -10.99 11.02
C SER A 191 -31.62 -11.54 9.90
N ARG A 192 -30.41 -11.01 9.70
CA ARG A 192 -29.52 -11.55 8.66
C ARG A 192 -28.88 -12.84 9.13
N VAL A 193 -29.51 -13.97 8.80
CA VAL A 193 -28.91 -15.30 8.94
C VAL A 193 -27.59 -15.32 8.17
N GLN A 194 -26.47 -15.36 8.89
CA GLN A 194 -25.14 -15.53 8.30
C GLN A 194 -25.02 -16.98 7.82
N GLY A 195 -25.55 -17.25 6.62
CA GLY A 195 -25.32 -18.50 5.92
C GLY A 195 -23.85 -18.71 5.57
N ILE A 196 -23.45 -19.96 5.41
CA ILE A 196 -22.14 -20.32 4.85
C ILE A 196 -22.19 -19.98 3.35
N GLY A 197 -21.23 -19.18 2.88
CA GLY A 197 -21.15 -18.73 1.49
C GLY A 197 -21.02 -17.22 1.34
N ILE A 198 -20.63 -16.78 0.15
CA ILE A 198 -20.51 -15.37 -0.20
C ILE A 198 -21.86 -14.95 -0.80
N PRO A 199 -22.60 -14.02 -0.18
CA PRO A 199 -23.84 -13.51 -0.76
C PRO A 199 -23.56 -12.83 -2.11
N LEU A 200 -24.45 -13.00 -3.09
CA LEU A 200 -24.34 -12.32 -4.39
C LEU A 200 -24.15 -10.80 -4.24
N ILE A 201 -24.85 -10.20 -3.27
CA ILE A 201 -24.73 -8.77 -2.93
C ILE A 201 -23.29 -8.41 -2.57
N THR A 202 -22.59 -9.24 -1.78
CA THR A 202 -21.19 -8.97 -1.40
C THR A 202 -20.24 -9.16 -2.58
N ALA A 203 -20.53 -10.10 -3.50
CA ALA A 203 -19.75 -10.23 -4.72
C ALA A 203 -19.90 -9.00 -5.63
N ILE A 204 -21.13 -8.48 -5.79
CA ILE A 204 -21.41 -7.24 -6.52
C ILE A 204 -20.69 -6.05 -5.87
N GLU A 205 -20.70 -5.96 -4.55
CA GLU A 205 -19.99 -4.94 -3.77
C GLU A 205 -18.48 -4.98 -4.00
N ILE A 206 -17.86 -6.18 -4.00
CA ILE A 206 -16.43 -6.31 -4.31
C ILE A 206 -16.15 -5.88 -5.75
N VAL A 207 -16.93 -6.34 -6.73
CA VAL A 207 -16.73 -5.98 -8.13
C VAL A 207 -16.88 -4.46 -8.34
N SER A 208 -17.85 -3.82 -7.70
CA SER A 208 -18.04 -2.38 -7.80
C SER A 208 -16.90 -1.60 -7.16
N ILE A 209 -16.35 -2.07 -6.02
CA ILE A 209 -15.15 -1.49 -5.39
C ILE A 209 -13.97 -1.51 -6.37
N TRP A 210 -13.72 -2.62 -7.05
CA TRP A 210 -12.62 -2.76 -8.00
C TRP A 210 -12.79 -1.87 -9.22
N ILE A 211 -13.98 -1.87 -9.83
CA ILE A 211 -14.28 -1.02 -10.99
C ILE A 211 -14.12 0.45 -10.62
N LEU A 212 -14.72 0.89 -9.50
CA LEU A 212 -14.61 2.28 -9.05
C LEU A 212 -13.16 2.67 -8.78
N SER A 213 -12.38 1.80 -8.13
CA SER A 213 -10.97 2.06 -7.85
C SER A 213 -10.13 2.20 -9.12
N PHE A 214 -10.38 1.37 -10.14
CA PHE A 214 -9.72 1.49 -11.43
C PHE A 214 -10.11 2.76 -12.16
N VAL A 215 -11.40 3.10 -12.18
CA VAL A 215 -11.89 4.34 -12.82
C VAL A 215 -11.25 5.58 -12.20
N LEU A 216 -11.16 5.65 -10.87
CA LEU A 216 -10.57 6.79 -10.17
C LEU A 216 -9.05 6.90 -10.36
N ALA A 217 -8.38 5.82 -10.78
CA ALA A 217 -6.95 5.78 -11.05
C ALA A 217 -6.60 6.10 -12.51
N ILE A 218 -7.56 6.12 -13.45
CA ILE A 218 -7.33 6.39 -14.88
C ILE A 218 -6.51 7.66 -15.14
N PRO A 219 -6.76 8.81 -14.46
CA PRO A 219 -5.98 10.02 -14.70
C PRO A 219 -4.47 9.86 -14.49
N GLU A 220 -4.05 8.94 -13.61
CA GLU A 220 -2.64 8.64 -13.39
C GLU A 220 -2.01 7.95 -14.61
N ALA A 221 -2.71 7.00 -15.22
CA ALA A 221 -2.25 6.31 -16.44
C ALA A 221 -2.13 7.28 -17.63
N ILE A 222 -3.05 8.25 -17.73
CA ILE A 222 -3.03 9.26 -18.79
C ILE A 222 -1.89 10.26 -18.55
N GLY A 223 -1.77 10.79 -17.32
CA GLY A 223 -0.88 11.89 -17.00
C GLY A 223 0.59 11.55 -16.79
N PHE A 224 0.91 10.32 -16.39
CA PHE A 224 2.32 9.92 -16.21
C PHE A 224 2.96 9.60 -17.55
N VAL A 225 4.11 10.22 -17.80
CA VAL A 225 4.93 10.01 -19.00
C VAL A 225 6.41 10.04 -18.63
N MET A 226 7.24 9.47 -19.51
CA MET A 226 8.69 9.60 -19.40
C MET A 226 9.11 10.96 -19.93
N VAL A 227 9.73 11.77 -19.09
CA VAL A 227 10.21 13.12 -19.44
C VAL A 227 11.74 13.12 -19.42
N PRO A 228 12.41 13.54 -20.53
CA PRO A 228 13.84 13.75 -20.54
C PRO A 228 14.21 15.03 -19.77
N PHE A 229 15.28 14.99 -19.01
CA PHE A 229 15.86 16.13 -18.32
C PHE A 229 17.38 16.00 -18.32
N GLU A 230 18.07 17.13 -18.45
CA GLU A 230 19.53 17.17 -18.38
C GLU A 230 19.96 17.46 -16.95
N TYR A 231 20.80 16.59 -16.38
CA TYR A 231 21.39 16.79 -15.07
C TYR A 231 22.91 16.62 -15.15
N LYS A 232 23.65 17.69 -14.85
CA LYS A 232 25.12 17.73 -14.90
C LYS A 232 25.72 17.27 -16.24
N GLY A 233 25.14 17.71 -17.37
CA GLY A 233 25.63 17.38 -18.70
C GLY A 233 25.32 15.94 -19.17
N LYS A 234 24.46 15.21 -18.43
CA LYS A 234 23.94 13.90 -18.82
C LYS A 234 22.44 13.96 -19.00
N GLU A 235 21.95 13.38 -20.10
CA GLU A 235 20.52 13.19 -20.30
C GLU A 235 20.02 12.04 -19.42
N HIS A 236 18.94 12.31 -18.68
CA HIS A 236 18.22 11.35 -17.87
C HIS A 236 16.74 11.40 -18.24
N LYS A 237 16.03 10.28 -18.11
CA LYS A 237 14.58 10.20 -18.28
C LYS A 237 13.96 9.73 -16.99
N THR A 238 12.96 10.46 -16.50
CA THR A 238 12.22 10.07 -15.30
C THR A 238 10.73 10.02 -15.57
N CYS A 239 10.05 9.19 -14.79
CA CYS A 239 8.62 9.03 -14.84
C CYS A 239 7.95 10.08 -13.94
N MET A 240 7.27 11.05 -14.54
CA MET A 240 6.57 12.13 -13.83
C MET A 240 5.23 12.47 -14.47
N LEU A 241 4.36 13.12 -13.69
CA LEU A 241 3.11 13.67 -14.19
C LEU A 241 3.41 14.90 -15.05
N ASN A 242 3.20 14.81 -16.37
CA ASN A 242 3.35 15.94 -17.28
C ASN A 242 2.00 16.24 -17.96
N PRO A 243 1.38 17.40 -17.70
CA PRO A 243 0.09 17.71 -18.28
C PRO A 243 0.23 18.06 -19.76
N THR A 244 -0.44 17.28 -20.62
CA THR A 244 -0.48 17.50 -22.07
C THR A 244 -1.70 18.29 -22.52
N ASN A 245 -2.80 18.23 -21.76
CA ASN A 245 -4.09 18.83 -22.08
C ASN A 245 -4.59 19.70 -20.92
N LYS A 246 -5.48 20.66 -21.19
CA LYS A 246 -6.11 21.53 -20.16
C LYS A 246 -6.73 20.75 -18.99
N PHE A 247 -7.37 19.61 -19.27
CA PHE A 247 -7.90 18.74 -18.21
C PHE A 247 -6.79 18.18 -17.31
N MET A 248 -5.63 17.82 -17.87
CA MET A 248 -4.51 17.29 -17.10
C MET A 248 -3.80 18.38 -16.28
N GLU A 249 -3.82 19.64 -16.74
CA GLU A 249 -3.38 20.78 -15.93
C GLU A 249 -4.27 20.96 -14.70
N PHE A 250 -5.60 20.96 -14.89
CA PHE A 250 -6.55 20.96 -13.79
C PHE A 250 -6.31 19.76 -12.86
N TYR A 251 -6.12 18.56 -13.41
CA TYR A 251 -5.84 17.37 -12.61
C TYR A 251 -4.57 17.51 -11.79
N ARG A 252 -3.44 17.98 -12.37
CA ARG A 252 -2.19 18.25 -11.62
C ARG A 252 -2.46 19.19 -10.44
N ASP A 253 -3.23 20.25 -10.66
CA ASP A 253 -3.51 21.28 -9.66
C ASP A 253 -4.60 20.88 -8.66
N ALA A 254 -5.44 19.90 -8.97
CA ALA A 254 -6.44 19.36 -8.05
C ALA A 254 -5.99 18.06 -7.36
N LYS A 255 -5.01 17.33 -7.91
CA LYS A 255 -4.66 15.95 -7.53
C LYS A 255 -4.47 15.75 -6.04
N ASP A 256 -3.61 16.53 -5.38
CA ASP A 256 -3.32 16.31 -3.96
C ASP A 256 -4.53 16.60 -3.06
N TRP A 257 -5.33 17.61 -3.41
CA TRP A 257 -6.58 17.93 -2.72
C TRP A 257 -7.66 16.87 -2.95
N TRP A 258 -7.78 16.39 -4.18
CA TRP A 258 -8.66 15.28 -4.54
C TRP A 258 -8.27 13.99 -3.79
N LEU A 259 -6.98 13.67 -3.76
CA LEU A 259 -6.46 12.50 -3.03
C LEU A 259 -6.73 12.64 -1.53
N PHE A 260 -6.49 13.80 -0.94
CA PHE A 260 -6.80 14.05 0.46
C PHE A 260 -8.31 13.96 0.75
N GLY A 261 -9.15 14.58 -0.08
CA GLY A 261 -10.61 14.53 0.10
C GLY A 261 -11.16 13.12 -0.03
N PHE A 262 -10.91 12.47 -1.17
CA PHE A 262 -11.53 11.19 -1.49
C PHE A 262 -10.84 10.01 -0.80
N TYR A 263 -9.51 9.91 -0.84
CA TYR A 263 -8.81 8.74 -0.32
C TYR A 263 -8.54 8.85 1.18
N PHE A 264 -8.60 10.03 1.80
CA PHE A 264 -8.37 10.20 3.23
C PHE A 264 -9.62 10.66 4.00
N CYS A 265 -10.27 11.76 3.62
CA CYS A 265 -11.41 12.26 4.40
C CYS A 265 -12.67 11.39 4.29
N VAL A 266 -13.01 10.88 3.10
CA VAL A 266 -14.19 10.02 2.92
C VAL A 266 -14.16 8.75 3.79
N PRO A 267 -13.09 7.93 3.82
CA PRO A 267 -13.08 6.74 4.68
C PRO A 267 -13.17 7.07 6.17
N LEU A 268 -12.56 8.17 6.61
CA LEU A 268 -12.67 8.64 8.00
C LEU A 268 -14.10 9.08 8.32
N ALA A 269 -14.72 9.90 7.46
CA ALA A 269 -16.07 10.37 7.64
C ALA A 269 -17.08 9.22 7.61
N CYS A 270 -16.96 8.32 6.63
CA CYS A 270 -17.78 7.12 6.50
C CYS A 270 -17.72 6.27 7.77
N THR A 271 -16.51 5.95 8.24
CA THR A 271 -16.33 5.16 9.46
C THR A 271 -16.88 5.89 10.69
N ALA A 272 -16.58 7.18 10.85
CA ALA A 272 -17.08 7.96 11.98
C ALA A 272 -18.61 7.99 12.02
N ILE A 273 -19.27 8.18 10.87
CA ILE A 273 -20.73 8.17 10.75
C ILE A 273 -21.27 6.79 11.12
N PHE A 274 -20.82 5.70 10.48
CA PHE A 274 -21.34 4.36 10.73
C PHE A 274 -21.03 3.84 12.14
N TYR A 275 -19.88 4.21 12.71
CA TYR A 275 -19.53 3.88 14.09
C TYR A 275 -20.40 4.65 15.10
N THR A 276 -20.70 5.92 14.81
CA THR A 276 -21.62 6.73 15.63
C THR A 276 -23.03 6.15 15.55
N LEU A 277 -23.55 5.87 14.36
CA LEU A 277 -24.86 5.25 14.16
C LEU A 277 -24.95 3.90 14.85
N MET A 278 -23.91 3.08 14.74
CA MET A 278 -23.83 1.80 15.44
C MET A 278 -23.89 1.98 16.97
N THR A 279 -23.12 2.91 17.51
CA THR A 279 -23.08 3.17 18.96
C THR A 279 -24.43 3.71 19.45
N CYS A 280 -25.05 4.62 18.71
CA CYS A 280 -26.39 5.14 19.01
C CYS A 280 -27.44 4.03 19.00
N GLU A 281 -27.45 3.17 17.98
CA GLU A 281 -28.38 2.05 17.87
C GLU A 281 -28.24 1.08 19.05
N MET A 282 -26.99 0.80 19.47
CA MET A 282 -26.71 -0.03 20.64
C MET A 282 -27.17 0.62 21.95
N LEU A 283 -27.01 1.94 22.10
CA LEU A 283 -27.45 2.68 23.29
C LEU A 283 -28.98 2.78 23.37
N ASN A 284 -29.65 3.01 22.24
CA ASN A 284 -31.10 3.10 22.20
C ASN A 284 -31.75 1.76 22.60
N ARG A 285 -31.16 0.63 22.17
CA ARG A 285 -31.63 -0.71 22.57
C ARG A 285 -31.31 -1.09 24.01
N ARG A 286 -30.34 -0.42 24.66
CA ARG A 286 -30.03 -0.59 26.09
C ARG A 286 -31.14 -0.04 27.01
N ASN A 287 -31.97 0.89 26.51
CA ASN A 287 -33.10 1.45 27.24
C ASN A 287 -34.36 0.55 27.20
N GLY A 288 -34.34 -0.57 26.46
CA GLY A 288 -35.41 -1.57 26.44
C GLY A 288 -35.15 -2.76 27.39
N SER A 289 -36.21 -3.30 28.00
CA SER A 289 -36.19 -4.39 29.00
C SER A 289 -35.81 -5.79 28.46
N LEU A 290 -34.65 -5.96 27.81
CA LEU A 290 -34.14 -7.29 27.41
C LEU A 290 -32.67 -7.45 27.86
N ARG A 291 -32.49 -7.70 29.15
CA ARG A 291 -31.38 -7.14 29.94
C ARG A 291 -30.09 -7.98 30.04
N ILE A 292 -30.03 -9.25 29.62
CA ILE A 292 -28.88 -10.10 30.00
C ILE A 292 -28.29 -10.95 28.85
N ALA A 293 -29.06 -11.78 28.14
CA ALA A 293 -28.52 -12.59 27.03
C ALA A 293 -28.17 -11.79 25.76
N LEU A 294 -28.90 -10.69 25.51
CA LEU A 294 -28.61 -9.74 24.43
C LEU A 294 -27.29 -9.00 24.68
N SER A 295 -26.87 -8.85 25.94
CA SER A 295 -25.68 -8.09 26.32
C SER A 295 -24.37 -8.74 25.87
N GLU A 296 -24.23 -10.06 25.92
CA GLU A 296 -23.02 -10.78 25.50
C GLU A 296 -22.86 -10.79 23.96
N HIS A 297 -23.95 -10.97 23.21
CA HIS A 297 -23.92 -10.82 21.74
C HIS A 297 -23.65 -9.38 21.30
N LEU A 298 -24.22 -8.38 22.00
CA LEU A 298 -23.91 -6.97 21.76
C LEU A 298 -22.47 -6.62 22.14
N LYS A 299 -21.93 -7.21 23.20
CA LYS A 299 -20.53 -7.06 23.63
C LYS A 299 -19.56 -7.62 22.59
N GLN A 300 -19.82 -8.83 22.05
CA GLN A 300 -19.06 -9.37 20.93
C GLN A 300 -19.13 -8.44 19.70
N ARG A 301 -20.30 -7.91 19.36
CA ARG A 301 -20.45 -6.94 18.26
C ARG A 301 -19.68 -5.65 18.51
N ARG A 302 -19.61 -5.17 19.77
CA ARG A 302 -18.82 -4.00 20.17
C ARG A 302 -17.32 -4.22 19.99
N GLU A 303 -16.80 -5.37 20.39
CA GLU A 303 -15.37 -5.68 20.21
C GLU A 303 -14.98 -5.73 18.73
N VAL A 304 -15.85 -6.27 17.89
CA VAL A 304 -15.63 -6.30 16.44
C VAL A 304 -15.71 -4.89 15.82
N ALA A 305 -16.56 -3.99 16.32
CA ALA A 305 -16.62 -2.61 15.85
C ALA A 305 -15.48 -1.73 16.36
N LYS A 306 -15.05 -1.91 17.62
CA LYS A 306 -13.82 -1.29 18.14
C LYS A 306 -12.62 -1.63 17.28
N THR A 307 -12.59 -2.84 16.72
CA THR A 307 -11.54 -3.23 15.79
C THR A 307 -11.59 -2.43 14.50
N VAL A 308 -12.76 -2.30 13.88
CA VAL A 308 -12.88 -1.51 12.65
C VAL A 308 -12.52 -0.05 12.90
N PHE A 309 -12.92 0.50 14.06
CA PHE A 309 -12.48 1.83 14.48
C PHE A 309 -10.96 1.92 14.65
N CYS A 310 -10.33 0.93 15.30
CA CYS A 310 -8.88 0.85 15.47
C CYS A 310 -8.15 0.77 14.11
N LEU A 311 -8.63 -0.05 13.18
CA LEU A 311 -8.10 -0.14 11.81
C LEU A 311 -8.13 1.21 11.10
N VAL A 312 -9.20 1.99 11.30
CA VAL A 312 -9.35 3.30 10.67
C VAL A 312 -8.50 4.38 11.32
N VAL A 313 -8.29 4.32 12.64
CA VAL A 313 -7.32 5.19 13.32
C VAL A 313 -5.91 4.88 12.83
N ILE A 314 -5.55 3.61 12.70
CA ILE A 314 -4.26 3.18 12.15
C ILE A 314 -4.10 3.68 10.71
N PHE A 315 -5.14 3.53 9.89
CA PHE A 315 -5.17 4.09 8.54
C PHE A 315 -4.91 5.60 8.56
N ALA A 316 -5.60 6.35 9.43
CA ALA A 316 -5.41 7.79 9.56
C ALA A 316 -3.95 8.14 9.90
N LEU A 317 -3.38 7.48 10.91
CA LEU A 317 -2.01 7.71 11.35
C LEU A 317 -0.99 7.36 10.27
N CYS A 318 -1.23 6.30 9.50
CA CYS A 318 -0.32 5.86 8.45
C CYS A 318 -0.35 6.75 7.21
N TRP A 319 -1.54 7.20 6.81
CA TRP A 319 -1.75 7.96 5.57
C TRP A 319 -1.60 9.47 5.75
N PHE A 320 -1.89 10.00 6.94
CA PHE A 320 -1.88 11.44 7.20
C PHE A 320 -0.53 12.11 6.85
N PRO A 321 0.64 11.57 7.27
CA PRO A 321 1.92 12.20 6.95
C PRO A 321 2.17 12.34 5.44
N LEU A 322 1.70 11.38 4.64
CA LEU A 322 1.85 11.41 3.18
C LEU A 322 0.98 12.47 2.53
N HIS A 323 -0.25 12.64 3.01
CA HIS A 323 -1.10 13.72 2.52
C HIS A 323 -0.57 15.08 2.96
N LEU A 324 -0.11 15.18 4.21
CA LEU A 324 0.49 16.39 4.74
C LEU A 324 1.75 16.79 3.96
N SER A 325 2.64 15.85 3.63
CA SER A 325 3.86 16.15 2.85
C SER A 325 3.57 16.71 1.47
N ARG A 326 2.57 16.14 0.78
CA ARG A 326 2.17 16.59 -0.54
C ARG A 326 1.51 17.96 -0.51
N ILE A 327 0.63 18.20 0.47
CA ILE A 327 -0.03 19.50 0.64
C ILE A 327 0.99 20.57 1.03
N LEU A 328 1.88 20.30 1.99
CA LEU A 328 2.94 21.24 2.38
C LEU A 328 3.88 21.55 1.20
N LYS A 329 4.28 20.54 0.43
CA LYS A 329 5.05 20.75 -0.80
C LYS A 329 4.32 21.65 -1.79
N LYS A 330 3.00 21.59 -1.85
CA LYS A 330 2.21 22.42 -2.76
C LYS A 330 1.98 23.85 -2.27
N THR A 331 1.79 24.04 -0.97
CA THR A 331 1.42 25.34 -0.40
C THR A 331 2.61 26.16 0.05
N VAL A 332 3.70 25.53 0.48
CA VAL A 332 4.86 26.19 1.09
C VAL A 332 6.03 26.32 0.11
N TYR A 333 6.20 25.38 -0.83
CA TYR A 333 7.30 25.44 -1.79
C TYR A 333 7.09 26.57 -2.79
N ASN A 334 7.99 27.55 -2.76
CA ASN A 334 8.04 28.64 -3.72
C ASN A 334 9.32 28.53 -4.54
N GLU A 335 9.18 28.41 -5.86
CA GLU A 335 10.30 28.33 -6.79
C GLU A 335 11.18 29.59 -6.77
N ARG A 336 10.66 30.74 -6.31
CA ARG A 336 11.38 32.01 -6.27
C ARG A 336 12.20 32.23 -5.00
N ASP A 337 12.10 31.34 -4.01
CA ASP A 337 12.82 31.46 -2.74
C ASP A 337 14.28 30.99 -2.88
N MET A 338 15.22 31.74 -2.28
CA MET A 338 16.64 31.39 -2.26
C MET A 338 16.93 30.16 -1.37
N ASN A 339 16.13 29.93 -0.32
CA ASN A 339 16.31 28.78 0.60
C ASN A 339 15.47 27.55 0.19
N ARG A 340 14.91 27.54 -1.03
CA ARG A 340 14.02 26.48 -1.53
C ARG A 340 14.62 25.07 -1.47
N CYS A 341 15.95 24.95 -1.52
CA CYS A 341 16.64 23.66 -1.59
C CYS A 341 16.74 22.94 -0.24
N GLU A 342 16.81 23.66 0.86
CA GLU A 342 16.78 23.08 2.21
C GLU A 342 15.37 22.57 2.52
N LEU A 343 14.36 23.40 2.27
CA LEU A 343 12.95 23.01 2.40
C LEU A 343 12.61 21.81 1.52
N LEU A 344 13.05 21.81 0.25
CA LEU A 344 12.83 20.67 -0.66
C LEU A 344 13.51 19.39 -0.16
N SER A 345 14.73 19.49 0.38
CA SER A 345 15.42 18.35 0.98
C SER A 345 14.63 17.78 2.16
N PHE A 346 14.19 18.63 3.08
CA PHE A 346 13.35 18.22 4.21
C PHE A 346 12.04 17.55 3.77
N LEU A 347 11.33 18.15 2.80
CA LEU A 347 10.10 17.61 2.25
C LEU A 347 10.31 16.25 1.56
N LEU A 348 11.45 16.04 0.89
CA LEU A 348 11.80 14.75 0.29
C LEU A 348 12.04 13.67 1.36
N LEU A 349 12.77 13.98 2.44
CA LEU A 349 12.94 13.03 3.55
C LEU A 349 11.58 12.65 4.16
N MET A 350 10.74 13.65 4.40
CA MET A 350 9.41 13.45 4.94
C MET A 350 8.52 12.63 4.00
N ASP A 351 8.62 12.82 2.68
CA ASP A 351 7.89 12.04 1.68
C ASP A 351 8.29 10.56 1.71
N TYR A 352 9.59 10.24 1.73
CA TYR A 352 10.07 8.85 1.84
C TYR A 352 9.62 8.16 3.14
N ILE A 353 9.71 8.86 4.28
CA ILE A 353 9.20 8.34 5.57
C ILE A 353 7.69 8.11 5.49
N SER A 354 6.97 9.07 4.92
CA SER A 354 5.51 9.02 4.82
C SER A 354 5.01 7.95 3.86
N ILE A 355 5.74 7.69 2.77
CA ILE A 355 5.47 6.57 1.85
C ILE A 355 5.61 5.25 2.61
N ASN A 356 6.71 5.05 3.34
CA ASN A 356 6.89 3.85 4.15
C ASN A 356 5.78 3.68 5.19
N LEU A 357 5.37 4.77 5.84
CA LEU A 357 4.28 4.74 6.81
C LEU A 357 2.93 4.38 6.15
N ALA A 358 2.63 4.96 4.99
CA ALA A 358 1.43 4.62 4.22
C ALA A 358 1.44 3.14 3.81
N THR A 359 2.58 2.60 3.39
CA THR A 359 2.72 1.19 3.02
C THR A 359 2.69 0.23 4.22
N MET A 360 3.09 0.71 5.40
CA MET A 360 2.93 -0.03 6.64
C MET A 360 1.46 -0.31 6.97
N ASN A 361 0.52 0.55 6.56
CA ASN A 361 -0.93 0.31 6.72
C ASN A 361 -1.36 -1.06 6.16
N SER A 362 -0.84 -1.42 4.97
CA SER A 362 -1.12 -2.70 4.32
C SER A 362 -0.56 -3.90 5.10
N CYS A 363 0.45 -3.70 5.94
CA CYS A 363 1.03 -4.73 6.79
C CYS A 363 0.28 -4.90 8.12
N ILE A 364 -0.34 -3.83 8.61
CA ILE A 364 -1.04 -3.85 9.89
C ILE A 364 -2.36 -4.59 9.79
N ASN A 365 -3.00 -4.64 8.62
CA ASN A 365 -4.29 -5.31 8.42
C ASN A 365 -4.31 -6.78 8.92
N PRO A 366 -3.41 -7.69 8.47
CA PRO A 366 -3.30 -9.04 9.04
C PRO A 366 -3.00 -9.08 10.54
N ILE A 367 -2.13 -8.18 11.02
CA ILE A 367 -1.70 -8.11 12.43
C ILE A 367 -2.89 -7.74 13.33
N ALA A 368 -3.65 -6.72 12.93
CA ALA A 368 -4.85 -6.29 13.63
C ALA A 368 -5.89 -7.42 13.68
N LEU A 369 -6.12 -8.14 12.57
CA LEU A 369 -7.02 -9.28 12.54
C LEU A 369 -6.56 -10.43 13.45
N TYR A 370 -5.25 -10.66 13.55
CA TYR A 370 -4.67 -11.64 14.47
C TYR A 370 -4.95 -11.31 15.93
N PHE A 371 -4.80 -10.05 16.35
CA PHE A 371 -5.05 -9.66 17.75
C PHE A 371 -6.54 -9.59 18.09
N VAL A 372 -7.38 -9.25 17.11
CA VAL A 372 -8.80 -9.02 17.34
C VAL A 372 -9.60 -10.31 17.35
N SER A 373 -9.39 -11.17 16.36
CA SER A 373 -10.28 -12.29 16.11
C SER A 373 -9.61 -13.57 16.57
N LYS A 374 -10.14 -14.17 17.64
CA LYS A 374 -9.71 -15.50 18.10
C LYS A 374 -9.73 -16.54 16.97
N LYS A 375 -10.70 -16.44 16.05
CA LYS A 375 -10.80 -17.35 14.89
C LYS A 375 -9.63 -17.14 13.91
N PHE A 376 -9.33 -15.89 13.55
CA PHE A 376 -8.16 -15.60 12.69
C PHE A 376 -6.85 -15.95 13.41
N LYS A 377 -6.70 -15.61 14.69
CA LYS A 377 -5.55 -15.96 15.53
C LYS A 377 -5.22 -17.45 15.46
N ASN A 378 -6.20 -18.31 15.72
CA ASN A 378 -6.01 -19.75 15.71
C ASN A 378 -5.60 -20.26 14.31
N CYS A 379 -6.20 -19.73 13.24
CA CYS A 379 -5.82 -20.07 11.88
C CYS A 379 -4.40 -19.59 11.53
N PHE A 380 -4.02 -18.38 11.93
CA PHE A 380 -2.66 -17.86 11.74
C PHE A 380 -1.62 -18.72 12.49
N GLN A 381 -1.88 -19.08 13.74
CA GLN A 381 -1.01 -19.97 14.52
C GLN A 381 -0.91 -21.35 13.87
N SER A 382 -2.02 -21.90 13.37
CA SER A 382 -2.00 -23.19 12.65
C SER A 382 -1.21 -23.12 11.34
N CYS A 383 -1.28 -22.01 10.57
CA CYS A 383 -0.57 -21.87 9.30
C CYS A 383 0.91 -21.51 9.45
N LEU A 384 1.27 -20.68 10.44
CA LEU A 384 2.64 -20.18 10.64
C LEU A 384 3.44 -21.02 11.64
N CYS A 385 2.78 -21.64 12.61
CA CYS A 385 3.42 -22.41 13.69
C CYS A 385 3.14 -23.93 13.56
N CYS A 386 3.07 -24.48 12.34
CA CYS A 386 2.84 -25.91 12.10
C CYS A 386 3.75 -26.84 12.95
N CYS A 387 4.93 -26.38 13.38
CA CYS A 387 5.83 -27.13 14.25
C CYS A 387 5.36 -27.25 15.72
N CYS A 388 4.36 -26.48 16.16
CA CYS A 388 3.88 -26.44 17.55
C CYS A 388 2.48 -27.07 17.76
N TYR A 389 1.78 -27.46 16.69
CA TYR A 389 0.38 -27.92 16.76
C TYR A 389 0.18 -29.38 16.32
N GLN A 390 1.19 -30.23 16.50
CA GLN A 390 1.01 -31.68 16.46
C GLN A 390 0.69 -32.22 17.86
N SER A 391 -0.37 -31.71 18.48
CA SER A 391 -1.02 -32.44 19.58
C SER A 391 -2.45 -31.92 19.80
N LYS A 392 -3.40 -32.85 19.76
CA LYS A 392 -4.79 -32.76 20.24
C LYS A 392 -5.81 -32.05 19.33
N SER A 393 -6.22 -32.75 18.27
CA SER A 393 -7.63 -32.82 17.85
C SER A 393 -7.80 -33.92 16.80
N LEU A 394 -7.66 -35.18 17.21
CA LEU A 394 -8.24 -36.27 16.43
C LEU A 394 -9.75 -36.16 16.63
N MET A 395 -10.45 -35.62 15.65
CA MET A 395 -11.91 -35.48 15.67
C MET A 395 -12.49 -36.86 15.30
N THR A 396 -12.60 -37.74 16.30
CA THR A 396 -13.23 -39.06 16.11
C THR A 396 -14.73 -38.87 15.99
N SER A 397 -15.27 -39.04 14.78
CA SER A 397 -16.71 -39.11 14.55
C SER A 397 -17.22 -40.48 15.02
N VAL A 398 -18.05 -40.50 16.06
CA VAL A 398 -18.85 -41.70 16.40
C VAL A 398 -20.14 -41.65 15.59
N PRO A 399 -20.49 -42.69 14.82
CA PRO A 399 -21.77 -42.73 14.12
C PRO A 399 -22.86 -43.24 15.08
N MET A 400 -23.97 -42.51 15.20
CA MET A 400 -25.23 -43.04 15.72
C MET A 400 -26.40 -42.39 14.98
N ASN A 401 -27.38 -43.23 14.64
CA ASN A 401 -28.53 -42.98 13.78
C ASN A 401 -29.41 -41.79 14.23
N GLY A 402 -29.95 -41.07 13.25
CA GLY A 402 -31.03 -40.10 13.44
C GLY A 402 -30.64 -38.68 13.07
N THR A 403 -31.40 -38.10 12.15
CA THR A 403 -31.19 -36.78 11.53
C THR A 403 -31.20 -35.62 12.55
N SER A 404 -30.04 -35.24 13.06
CA SER A 404 -29.77 -33.93 13.70
C SER A 404 -28.28 -33.79 14.07
N PHE A 405 -27.54 -32.89 13.41
CA PHE A 405 -26.17 -32.53 13.82
C PHE A 405 -26.20 -31.35 14.79
N GLN A 406 -26.01 -31.61 16.08
CA GLN A 406 -25.84 -30.57 17.09
C GLN A 406 -24.35 -30.44 17.45
N TRP A 407 -23.75 -29.29 17.13
CA TRP A 407 -22.37 -28.97 17.51
C TRP A 407 -22.34 -28.55 18.99
N LYS A 408 -21.91 -29.46 19.88
CA LYS A 408 -21.57 -29.10 21.27
C LYS A 408 -20.11 -28.65 21.33
N THR A 409 -19.89 -27.37 21.62
CA THR A 409 -18.59 -26.86 22.06
C THR A 409 -18.40 -27.29 23.51
N HIS A 410 -17.41 -28.13 23.80
CA HIS A 410 -17.07 -28.48 25.19
C HIS A 410 -16.27 -27.31 25.79
N GLU A 411 -16.93 -26.44 26.56
CA GLU A 411 -16.22 -25.51 27.44
C GLU A 411 -15.67 -26.32 28.64
N GLN A 412 -14.34 -26.37 28.77
CA GLN A 412 -13.69 -26.82 30.00
C GLN A 412 -13.76 -25.68 31.03
N ASN A 413 -14.71 -25.77 31.95
CA ASN A 413 -14.70 -24.98 33.17
C ASN A 413 -13.58 -25.49 34.09
N HIS A 414 -12.51 -24.71 34.21
CA HIS A 414 -11.60 -24.78 35.36
C HIS A 414 -12.23 -23.98 36.51
N HIS A 415 -12.82 -24.68 37.48
CA HIS A 415 -13.05 -24.11 38.82
C HIS A 415 -12.26 -24.94 39.84
N ASN A 416 -11.11 -24.40 40.24
CA ASN A 416 -10.52 -24.68 41.54
C ASN A 416 -11.27 -23.84 42.57
N THR A 417 -11.90 -24.45 43.56
CA THR A 417 -11.96 -23.89 44.92
C THR A 417 -12.19 -24.99 45.95
N ASP A 418 -11.37 -24.92 47.00
CA ASP A 418 -11.26 -25.80 48.15
C ASP A 418 -12.49 -25.88 49.08
N ARG A 419 -12.55 -27.02 49.79
CA ARG A 419 -12.99 -27.25 51.20
C ARG A 419 -14.42 -26.95 51.66
N SER A 420 -15.13 -28.01 52.03
CA SER A 420 -15.59 -28.41 53.40
C SER A 420 -16.78 -29.39 53.25
N SER A 421 -16.68 -30.68 53.58
CA SER A 421 -16.65 -31.32 54.92
C SER A 421 -17.88 -31.03 55.79
N HIS A 422 -18.99 -31.75 55.58
CA HIS A 422 -19.94 -32.24 56.62
C HIS A 422 -21.05 -33.06 55.90
N LYS A 423 -21.10 -34.39 56.01
CA LYS A 423 -21.51 -35.32 57.09
C LYS A 423 -22.91 -35.88 56.80
N ASP A 424 -22.95 -37.20 56.68
CA ASP A 424 -24.12 -38.07 56.50
C ASP A 424 -25.19 -37.88 57.58
N SER A 425 -26.47 -38.05 57.19
CA SER A 425 -27.43 -38.94 57.88
C SER A 425 -28.84 -38.87 57.27
N ILE A 426 -29.24 -39.99 56.64
CA ILE A 426 -30.49 -40.76 56.85
C ILE A 426 -31.79 -39.96 57.06
N ASN A 427 -32.71 -40.05 56.09
CA ASN A 427 -34.03 -40.70 56.24
C ASN A 427 -34.67 -40.96 54.87
#